data_AF-A0A124FX49-F1
#
_entry.id   AF-A0A124FX49-F1
#
_cell.length_a   1.000
_cell.length_b   1.000
_cell.length_c   1.000
_cell.angle_alpha   90.00
_cell.angle_beta   90.00
_cell.angle_gamma   90.00
#
_symmetry.space_group_name_H-M   'P 1'
#
loop_
_entity.id
_entity.type
_entity.pdbx_description
1 polymer ?
#
loop_
_entity_poly.entity_id
_entity_poly.type
_entity_poly.pdbx_seq_one_letter_code
_entity_poly.pdbx_strand_id
1 'polypeptide(L)'
;ENEIRANLLKAGGAAFVPEEPAAFLSMETVCRIIRAGGGIPTYPFLADDPKGGYTDFEGDLVRVAEQLTERGFHAVEFITTRNDLQLLEKYASYLHEQGFVVTFGSEHNTPRMEPIRLTARGGVPLTDRLSAINYEGACVIAAHQHLVAQGLQGYLNEKGEADRSRRIEYVSLGAQLMERTEENSKI
;
A
#
# COMPACT_ATOMS: atom_id res chain seq x y z
N GLU A 1 -23.44 -1.35 -13.52
CA GLU A 1 -22.78 -0.43 -12.55
C GLU A 1 -22.24 0.84 -13.22
N ASN A 2 -21.35 0.73 -14.21
CA ASN A 2 -20.69 1.89 -14.82
C ASN A 2 -21.64 2.91 -15.46
N GLU A 3 -22.74 2.49 -16.09
CA GLU A 3 -23.73 3.42 -16.69
C GLU A 3 -24.49 4.23 -15.63
N ILE A 4 -24.94 3.58 -14.54
CA ILE A 4 -25.60 4.26 -13.42
C ILE A 4 -24.64 5.28 -12.81
N ARG A 5 -23.39 4.87 -12.53
CA ARG A 5 -22.38 5.77 -11.97
C ARG A 5 -22.11 6.95 -12.90
N ALA A 6 -21.94 6.70 -14.20
CA ALA A 6 -21.61 7.75 -15.18
C ALA A 6 -22.75 8.75 -15.39
N ASN A 7 -24.00 8.28 -15.43
CA ASN A 7 -25.16 9.12 -15.76
C ASN A 7 -25.78 9.82 -14.54
N LEU A 8 -25.67 9.23 -13.35
CA LEU A 8 -26.39 9.71 -12.16
C LEU A 8 -25.48 10.17 -11.03
N LEU A 9 -24.38 9.45 -10.75
CA LEU A 9 -23.63 9.58 -9.49
C LEU A 9 -22.30 10.33 -9.60
N LYS A 10 -21.84 10.70 -10.80
CA LYS A 10 -20.63 11.55 -10.97
C LYS A 10 -20.98 13.02 -10.78
N ALA A 11 -19.99 13.85 -10.44
CA ALA A 11 -20.16 15.30 -10.31
C ALA A 11 -20.92 15.89 -11.51
N GLY A 12 -22.01 16.61 -11.23
CA GLY A 12 -22.94 17.14 -12.24
C GLY A 12 -24.10 16.21 -12.63
N GLY A 13 -24.13 14.97 -12.15
CA GLY A 13 -25.23 14.02 -12.35
C GLY A 13 -26.43 14.30 -11.44
N ALA A 14 -27.63 13.88 -11.87
CA ALA A 14 -28.89 14.18 -11.19
C ALA A 14 -29.01 13.62 -9.76
N ALA A 15 -28.19 12.62 -9.43
CA ALA A 15 -28.15 12.00 -8.10
C ALA A 15 -26.78 12.19 -7.40
N PHE A 16 -25.94 13.10 -7.90
CA PHE A 16 -24.69 13.43 -7.25
C PHE A 16 -24.95 14.34 -6.05
N VAL A 17 -24.51 13.88 -4.88
CA VAL A 17 -24.46 14.69 -3.67
C VAL A 17 -22.98 14.96 -3.38
N PRO A 18 -22.54 16.22 -3.30
CA PRO A 18 -21.16 16.52 -2.95
C PRO A 18 -20.86 16.01 -1.55
N GLU A 19 -19.67 15.44 -1.36
CA GLU A 19 -19.25 14.99 -0.06
C GLU A 19 -18.75 16.19 0.75
N GLU A 20 -19.36 16.41 1.92
CA GLU A 20 -18.91 17.42 2.87
C GLU A 20 -17.61 16.95 3.52
N PRO A 21 -16.52 17.73 3.54
CA PRO A 21 -15.27 17.33 4.19
C PRO A 21 -15.45 16.92 5.65
N ALA A 22 -16.44 17.51 6.33
CA ALA A 22 -16.81 17.17 7.71
C ALA A 22 -17.42 15.76 7.88
N ALA A 23 -17.84 15.11 6.79
CA ALA A 23 -18.33 13.73 6.80
C ALA A 23 -17.19 12.71 6.95
N PHE A 24 -15.93 13.12 6.73
CA PHE A 24 -14.77 12.25 6.83
C PHE A 24 -13.99 12.50 8.11
N LEU A 25 -13.41 11.42 8.65
CA LEU A 25 -12.45 11.53 9.73
C LEU A 25 -11.18 12.22 9.26
N SER A 26 -10.53 12.97 10.15
CA SER A 26 -9.20 13.48 9.86
C SER A 26 -8.23 12.33 9.62
N MET A 27 -7.26 12.54 8.72
CA MET A 27 -6.21 11.56 8.43
C MET A 27 -5.48 11.10 9.69
N GLU A 28 -5.18 12.02 10.62
CA GLU A 28 -4.58 11.69 11.91
C GLU A 28 -5.44 10.71 12.72
N THR A 29 -6.77 10.91 12.73
CA THR A 29 -7.71 10.02 13.41
C THR A 29 -7.74 8.64 12.76
N VAL A 30 -7.74 8.58 11.43
CA VAL A 30 -7.69 7.31 10.68
C VAL A 30 -6.41 6.55 11.01
N CYS A 31 -5.25 7.20 10.94
CA CYS A 31 -3.96 6.58 11.29
C CYS A 31 -3.96 6.07 12.74
N ARG A 32 -4.52 6.83 13.68
CA ARG A 32 -4.64 6.41 15.08
C ARG A 32 -5.54 5.16 15.23
N ILE A 33 -6.67 5.10 14.54
CA ILE A 33 -7.57 3.93 14.56
C ILE A 33 -6.85 2.69 14.02
N ILE A 34 -6.16 2.81 12.88
CA ILE A 34 -5.42 1.69 12.28
C ILE A 34 -4.36 1.18 13.26
N ARG A 35 -3.56 2.07 13.87
CA ARG A 35 -2.55 1.67 14.86
C ARG A 35 -3.13 1.07 16.12
N ALA A 36 -4.26 1.59 16.62
CA ALA A 36 -4.95 1.02 17.77
C ALA A 36 -5.46 -0.41 17.51
N GLY A 37 -5.77 -0.74 16.25
CA GLY A 37 -6.05 -2.10 15.80
C GLY A 37 -4.81 -2.96 15.56
N GLY A 38 -3.60 -2.48 15.87
CA GLY A 38 -2.33 -3.17 15.60
C GLY A 38 -1.90 -3.13 14.14
N GLY A 39 -2.48 -2.25 13.32
CA GLY A 39 -2.16 -2.11 11.91
C GLY A 39 -1.08 -1.07 11.62
N ILE A 40 -0.56 -1.11 10.39
CA ILE A 40 0.32 -0.09 9.83
C ILE A 40 -0.53 0.82 8.94
N PRO A 41 -0.61 2.15 9.20
CA PRO A 41 -1.23 3.07 8.26
C PRO A 41 -0.48 3.04 6.92
N THR A 42 -1.20 2.71 5.85
CA THR A 42 -0.65 2.52 4.51
C THR A 42 -1.33 3.48 3.55
N TYR A 43 -0.53 4.24 2.81
CA TYR A 43 -1.04 5.16 1.81
C TYR A 43 -1.27 4.41 0.47
N PRO A 44 -2.48 4.46 -0.11
CA PRO A 44 -2.74 3.86 -1.42
C PRO A 44 -2.15 4.75 -2.52
N PHE A 45 -1.15 4.24 -3.23
CA PHE A 45 -0.44 4.97 -4.27
C PHE A 45 -1.06 4.67 -5.64
N LEU A 46 -1.56 5.70 -6.31
CA LEU A 46 -2.15 5.55 -7.66
C LEU A 46 -1.06 5.46 -8.73
N ALA A 47 -0.03 6.31 -8.59
CA ALA A 47 1.06 6.55 -9.52
C ALA A 47 0.59 7.06 -10.89
N ASP A 48 0.83 6.34 -11.99
CA ASP A 48 0.59 6.84 -13.33
C ASP A 48 -0.80 6.47 -13.87
N ASP A 49 -1.40 7.38 -14.64
CA ASP A 49 -2.59 7.14 -15.44
C ASP A 49 -2.23 6.57 -16.83
N PRO A 50 -3.20 6.13 -17.66
CA PRO A 50 -2.94 5.60 -19.00
C PRO A 50 -2.16 6.51 -19.96
N LYS A 51 -2.02 7.80 -19.64
CA LYS A 51 -1.24 8.79 -20.39
C LYS A 51 0.12 9.08 -19.75
N GLY A 52 0.47 8.40 -18.66
CA GLY A 52 1.69 8.62 -17.89
C GLY A 52 1.63 9.83 -16.95
N GLY A 53 0.44 10.41 -16.75
CA GLY A 53 0.22 11.53 -15.85
C GLY A 53 0.09 11.07 -14.39
N TYR A 54 0.44 11.94 -13.45
CA TYR A 54 0.30 11.70 -12.02
C TYR A 54 -0.73 12.66 -11.43
N THR A 55 -1.20 12.34 -10.23
CA THR A 55 -1.93 13.32 -9.43
C THR A 55 -1.02 14.47 -9.02
N ASP A 56 -1.61 15.64 -8.69
CA ASP A 56 -0.85 16.79 -8.19
C ASP A 56 -0.03 16.47 -6.92
N PHE A 57 -0.47 15.48 -6.14
CA PHE A 57 0.22 15.03 -4.93
C PHE A 57 1.39 14.08 -5.23
N GLU A 58 1.20 13.15 -6.18
CA GLU A 58 2.17 12.07 -6.44
C GLU A 58 3.20 12.42 -7.53
N GLY A 59 3.00 13.50 -8.29
CA GLY A 59 3.88 13.86 -9.41
C GLY A 59 5.31 14.23 -9.04
N ASP A 60 5.58 14.56 -7.77
CA ASP A 60 6.93 14.78 -7.23
C ASP A 60 7.24 13.72 -6.16
N LEU A 61 7.96 12.67 -6.59
CA LEU A 61 8.26 11.50 -5.79
C LEU A 61 9.11 11.79 -4.54
N VAL A 62 10.02 12.78 -4.60
CA VAL A 62 10.83 13.15 -3.44
C VAL A 62 9.96 13.85 -2.41
N ARG A 63 9.20 14.85 -2.87
CA ARG A 63 8.29 15.62 -2.02
C ARG A 63 7.20 14.75 -1.42
N VAL A 64 6.64 13.81 -2.19
CA VAL A 64 5.59 12.91 -1.66
C VAL A 64 6.13 12.01 -0.55
N ALA A 65 7.37 11.52 -0.66
CA ALA A 65 7.99 10.69 0.37
C ALA A 65 8.19 11.46 1.69
N GLU A 66 8.59 12.74 1.61
CA GLU A 66 8.69 13.64 2.77
C GLU A 66 7.31 13.86 3.39
N GLN A 67 6.33 14.26 2.58
CA GLN A 67 4.97 14.55 3.04
C GLN A 67 4.27 13.34 3.65
N LEU A 68 4.47 12.14 3.08
CA LEU A 68 3.95 10.90 3.66
C LEU A 68 4.55 10.64 5.04
N THR A 69 5.86 10.84 5.19
CA THR A 69 6.56 10.67 6.47
C THR A 69 6.05 11.65 7.52
N GLU A 70 5.92 12.94 7.18
CA GLU A 70 5.35 13.98 8.06
C GLU A 70 3.91 13.66 8.50
N ARG A 71 3.16 12.99 7.63
CA ARG A 71 1.77 12.57 7.87
C ARG A 71 1.66 11.24 8.61
N GLY A 72 2.77 10.60 8.98
CA GLY A 72 2.81 9.35 9.73
C GLY A 72 2.57 8.10 8.88
N PHE A 73 2.79 8.19 7.57
CA PHE A 73 2.82 7.02 6.68
C PHE A 73 4.26 6.55 6.49
N HIS A 74 4.50 5.30 6.85
CA HIS A 74 5.77 4.59 6.59
C HIS A 74 5.56 3.35 5.72
N ALA A 75 4.33 3.16 5.22
CA ALA A 75 3.95 2.13 4.28
C ALA A 75 3.15 2.71 3.12
N VAL A 76 3.34 2.14 1.93
CA VAL A 76 2.58 2.46 0.72
C VAL A 76 2.14 1.17 0.03
N GLU A 77 0.97 1.21 -0.61
CA GLU A 77 0.47 0.12 -1.44
C GLU A 77 0.18 0.62 -2.85
N PHE A 78 0.84 0.04 -3.86
CA PHE A 78 0.57 0.38 -5.27
C PHE A 78 -0.51 -0.51 -5.85
N ILE A 79 -1.39 0.09 -6.65
CA ILE A 79 -2.37 -0.65 -7.45
C ILE A 79 -1.72 -1.02 -8.80
N THR A 80 -1.06 -2.17 -8.87
CA THR A 80 -0.12 -2.46 -9.98
C THR A 80 -0.81 -2.52 -11.33
N THR A 81 -2.03 -3.04 -11.38
CA THR A 81 -2.84 -3.18 -12.60
C THR A 81 -3.16 -1.83 -13.25
N ARG A 82 -3.06 -0.74 -12.49
CA ARG A 82 -3.26 0.62 -12.98
C ARG A 82 -2.01 1.23 -13.56
N ASN A 83 -0.81 0.69 -13.36
CA ASN A 83 0.45 1.39 -13.61
C ASN A 83 1.26 0.81 -14.78
N ASP A 84 1.97 1.67 -15.51
CA ASP A 84 3.05 1.24 -16.40
C ASP A 84 4.17 0.56 -15.60
N LEU A 85 4.79 -0.48 -16.17
CA LEU A 85 5.80 -1.28 -15.48
C LEU A 85 7.02 -0.44 -15.08
N GLN A 86 7.52 0.43 -15.98
CA GLN A 86 8.73 1.20 -15.73
C GLN A 86 8.50 2.28 -14.67
N LEU A 87 7.33 2.93 -14.72
CA LEU A 87 6.95 3.94 -13.75
C LEU A 87 6.68 3.33 -12.38
N LEU A 88 5.98 2.19 -12.33
CA LEU A 88 5.80 1.41 -11.09
C LEU A 88 7.14 1.06 -10.46
N GLU A 89 8.08 0.49 -11.23
CA GLU A 89 9.39 0.10 -10.72
C GLU A 89 10.20 1.30 -10.22
N LYS A 90 10.16 2.43 -10.93
CA LYS A 90 10.81 3.67 -10.50
C LYS A 90 10.30 4.13 -9.13
N TYR A 91 8.98 4.23 -8.97
CA TYR A 91 8.37 4.77 -7.75
C TYR A 91 8.50 3.79 -6.58
N ALA A 92 8.21 2.51 -6.81
CA ALA A 92 8.31 1.47 -5.78
C ALA A 92 9.75 1.31 -5.30
N SER A 93 10.73 1.31 -6.21
CA SER A 93 12.15 1.19 -5.84
C SER A 93 12.62 2.38 -5.02
N TYR A 94 12.27 3.60 -5.42
CA TYR A 94 12.65 4.79 -4.67
C TYR A 94 12.09 4.79 -3.25
N LEU A 95 10.78 4.53 -3.07
CA LEU A 95 10.18 4.50 -1.74
C LEU A 95 10.74 3.35 -0.89
N HIS A 96 11.02 2.20 -1.51
CA HIS A 96 11.73 1.10 -0.87
C HIS A 96 13.14 1.50 -0.44
N GLU A 97 13.90 2.24 -1.25
CA GLU A 97 15.23 2.74 -0.87
C GLU A 97 15.16 3.78 0.26
N GLN A 98 14.10 4.59 0.31
CA GLN A 98 13.82 5.53 1.41
C GLN A 98 13.31 4.84 2.69
N GLY A 99 13.26 3.50 2.71
CA GLY A 99 12.96 2.72 3.90
C GLY A 99 11.47 2.45 4.16
N PHE A 100 10.57 2.83 3.23
CA PHE A 100 9.14 2.50 3.36
C PHE A 100 8.90 1.00 3.26
N VAL A 101 7.80 0.54 3.85
CA VAL A 101 7.17 -0.74 3.51
C VAL A 101 6.40 -0.53 2.21
N VAL A 102 6.66 -1.35 1.20
CA VAL A 102 6.01 -1.23 -0.11
C VAL A 102 5.30 -2.55 -0.41
N THR A 103 3.98 -2.51 -0.58
CA THR A 103 3.17 -3.65 -1.01
C THR A 103 2.43 -3.36 -2.30
N PHE A 104 1.92 -4.41 -2.93
CA PHE A 104 1.19 -4.34 -4.19
C PHE A 104 -0.18 -5.00 -4.08
N GLY A 105 -1.19 -4.32 -4.61
CA GLY A 105 -2.56 -4.80 -4.67
C GLY A 105 -3.12 -4.78 -6.09
N SER A 106 -4.11 -5.64 -6.34
CA SER A 106 -4.84 -5.68 -7.61
C SER A 106 -6.00 -4.69 -7.68
N GLU A 107 -6.49 -4.24 -6.51
CA GLU A 107 -7.74 -3.48 -6.34
C GLU A 107 -8.92 -4.16 -7.06
N HIS A 108 -8.96 -5.49 -7.01
CA HIS A 108 -9.99 -6.27 -7.65
C HIS A 108 -11.37 -5.95 -7.05
N ASN A 109 -12.21 -5.27 -7.83
CA ASN A 109 -13.51 -4.74 -7.43
C ASN A 109 -14.62 -5.08 -8.44
N THR A 110 -14.35 -6.01 -9.36
CA THR A 110 -15.30 -6.43 -10.40
C THR A 110 -15.74 -7.87 -10.14
N PRO A 111 -16.91 -8.32 -10.64
CA PRO A 111 -17.33 -9.72 -10.51
C PRO A 111 -16.56 -10.66 -11.45
N ARG A 112 -15.56 -10.18 -12.19
CA ARG A 112 -14.81 -11.01 -13.14
C ARG A 112 -13.85 -11.92 -12.40
N MET A 113 -13.67 -13.15 -12.89
CA MET A 113 -12.69 -14.07 -12.33
C MET A 113 -11.29 -13.72 -12.85
N GLU A 114 -10.70 -12.67 -12.28
CA GLU A 114 -9.33 -12.24 -12.61
C GLU A 114 -8.31 -13.01 -11.74
N PRO A 115 -7.13 -13.38 -12.28
CA PRO A 115 -6.10 -14.02 -11.47
C PRO A 115 -5.67 -13.14 -10.29
N ILE A 116 -5.43 -13.76 -9.13
CA ILE A 116 -4.87 -13.07 -7.95
C ILE A 116 -3.41 -12.65 -8.19
N ARG A 117 -2.72 -13.32 -9.14
CA ARG A 117 -1.35 -12.97 -9.53
C ARG A 117 -1.31 -11.52 -10.01
N LEU A 118 -0.46 -10.73 -9.37
CA LEU A 118 -0.27 -9.33 -9.70
C LEU A 118 0.46 -9.15 -11.04
N THR A 119 0.02 -8.17 -11.81
CA THR A 119 0.64 -7.69 -13.04
C THR A 119 0.63 -6.17 -13.05
N ALA A 120 1.51 -5.56 -13.85
CA ALA A 120 1.37 -4.18 -14.26
C ALA A 120 0.20 -4.02 -15.27
N ARG A 121 -0.08 -2.79 -15.68
CA ARG A 121 -1.12 -2.46 -16.66
C ARG A 121 -0.95 -3.29 -17.94
N GLY A 122 -2.07 -3.77 -18.48
CA GLY A 122 -2.08 -4.59 -19.70
C GLY A 122 -1.65 -6.05 -19.48
N GLY A 123 -1.53 -6.51 -18.24
CA GLY A 123 -1.16 -7.89 -17.93
C GLY A 123 0.33 -8.17 -18.00
N VAL A 124 1.16 -7.11 -18.01
CA VAL A 124 2.62 -7.24 -18.05
C VAL A 124 3.10 -7.82 -16.72
N PRO A 125 3.86 -8.94 -16.71
CA PRO A 125 4.40 -9.50 -15.48
C PRO A 125 5.26 -8.49 -14.71
N LEU A 126 5.19 -8.54 -13.38
CA LEU A 126 6.11 -7.78 -12.53
C LEU A 126 7.53 -8.30 -12.70
N THR A 127 8.52 -7.41 -12.54
CA THR A 127 9.93 -7.78 -12.53
C THR A 127 10.30 -8.52 -11.23
N ASP A 128 11.46 -9.17 -11.23
CA ASP A 128 11.99 -9.82 -10.02
C ASP A 128 12.24 -8.79 -8.91
N ARG A 129 12.66 -7.57 -9.27
CA ARG A 129 12.86 -6.47 -8.32
C ARG A 129 11.55 -6.08 -7.65
N LEU A 130 10.48 -5.88 -8.43
CA LEU A 130 9.15 -5.58 -7.90
C LEU A 130 8.64 -6.74 -7.00
N SER A 131 8.80 -7.97 -7.46
CA SER A 131 8.39 -9.16 -6.69
C SER A 131 9.12 -9.25 -5.35
N ALA A 132 10.42 -8.98 -5.33
CA ALA A 132 11.23 -8.92 -4.11
C ALA A 132 10.78 -7.79 -3.17
N ILE A 133 10.55 -6.58 -3.69
CA ILE A 133 10.04 -5.45 -2.90
C ILE A 133 8.72 -5.81 -2.21
N ASN A 134 7.77 -6.40 -2.96
CA ASN A 134 6.47 -6.78 -2.43
C ASN A 134 6.58 -7.88 -1.36
N TYR A 135 7.44 -8.87 -1.59
CA TYR A 135 7.71 -9.93 -0.61
C TYR A 135 8.29 -9.37 0.68
N GLU A 136 9.30 -8.50 0.58
CA GLU A 136 9.87 -7.82 1.75
C GLU A 136 8.81 -7.00 2.50
N GLY A 137 7.93 -6.30 1.78
CA GLY A 137 6.80 -5.58 2.37
C GLY A 137 5.88 -6.50 3.17
N ALA A 138 5.50 -7.64 2.58
CA ALA A 138 4.68 -8.65 3.26
C ALA A 138 5.39 -9.24 4.50
N CYS A 139 6.70 -9.47 4.44
CA CYS A 139 7.50 -9.91 5.59
C CYS A 139 7.46 -8.89 6.73
N VAL A 140 7.64 -7.60 6.44
CA VAL A 140 7.56 -6.56 7.48
C VAL A 140 6.18 -6.52 8.14
N ILE A 141 5.11 -6.67 7.35
CA ILE A 141 3.74 -6.73 7.88
C ILE A 141 3.56 -7.96 8.79
N ALA A 142 4.00 -9.14 8.36
CA ALA A 142 3.92 -10.36 9.16
C ALA A 142 4.68 -10.24 10.48
N ALA A 143 5.91 -9.72 10.44
CA ALA A 143 6.72 -9.47 11.64
C ALA A 143 6.06 -8.45 12.58
N HIS A 144 5.52 -7.35 12.04
CA HIS A 144 4.80 -6.35 12.82
C HIS A 144 3.60 -6.98 13.55
N GLN A 145 2.74 -7.70 12.83
CA GLN A 145 1.57 -8.36 13.42
C GLN A 145 1.97 -9.38 14.49
N HIS A 146 3.02 -10.17 14.24
CA HIS A 146 3.51 -11.16 15.18
C HIS A 146 3.99 -10.53 16.50
N LEU A 147 4.73 -9.43 16.43
CA LEU A 147 5.24 -8.73 17.62
C LEU A 147 4.12 -8.02 18.38
N VAL A 148 3.26 -7.29 17.68
CA VAL A 148 2.13 -6.55 18.29
C VAL A 148 1.16 -7.50 19.00
N ALA A 149 0.88 -8.68 18.43
CA ALA A 149 0.03 -9.69 19.08
C ALA A 149 0.58 -10.20 20.43
N GLN A 150 1.87 -10.00 20.70
CA GLN A 150 2.53 -10.37 21.95
C GLN A 150 2.70 -9.18 22.91
N GLY A 151 2.17 -8.01 22.56
CA GLY A 151 2.38 -6.77 23.31
C GLY A 151 3.78 -6.18 23.15
N LEU A 152 4.54 -6.63 22.14
CA LEU A 152 5.86 -6.09 21.80
C LEU A 152 5.73 -5.00 20.73
N GLN A 153 6.74 -4.13 20.66
CA GLN A 153 6.83 -3.13 19.60
C GLN A 153 7.06 -3.83 18.24
N GLY A 154 6.18 -3.56 17.28
CA GLY A 154 6.38 -3.97 15.88
C GLY A 154 7.22 -2.96 15.09
N TYR A 155 7.07 -2.95 13.76
CA TYR A 155 7.74 -1.99 12.87
C TYR A 155 7.51 -0.51 13.23
N LEU A 156 6.33 -0.20 13.79
CA LEU A 156 5.99 1.13 14.29
C LEU A 156 6.09 1.16 15.81
N ASN A 157 6.58 2.27 16.36
CA ASN A 157 6.48 2.54 17.79
C ASN A 157 5.07 3.00 18.19
N GLU A 158 4.84 3.24 19.48
CA GLU A 158 3.53 3.70 20.01
C GLU A 158 3.03 5.02 19.41
N LYS A 159 3.96 5.87 18.94
CA LYS A 159 3.63 7.15 18.26
C LYS A 159 3.32 6.96 16.78
N GLY A 160 3.55 5.77 16.23
CA GLY A 160 3.38 5.47 14.82
C GLY A 160 4.59 5.77 13.96
N GLU A 161 5.75 6.02 14.56
CA GLU A 161 7.01 6.30 13.85
C GLU A 161 7.74 4.98 13.54
N ALA A 162 8.39 4.90 12.38
CA ALA A 162 9.23 3.77 11.99
C ALA A 162 10.72 4.10 12.08
N ASP A 163 11.49 3.21 12.72
CA ASP A 163 12.95 3.18 12.52
C ASP A 163 13.26 2.40 11.25
N ARG A 164 13.31 3.13 10.13
CA ARG A 164 13.52 2.55 8.80
C ARG A 164 14.88 1.88 8.65
N SER A 165 15.88 2.25 9.46
CA SER A 165 17.21 1.62 9.41
C SER A 165 17.18 0.15 9.83
N ARG A 166 16.18 -0.23 10.64
CA ARG A 166 15.99 -1.59 11.14
C ARG A 166 15.01 -2.41 10.31
N ARG A 167 14.52 -1.90 9.17
CA ARG A 167 13.53 -2.61 8.33
C ARG A 167 13.98 -4.04 7.98
N ILE A 168 15.27 -4.24 7.72
CA ILE A 168 15.83 -5.55 7.36
C ILE A 168 15.63 -6.61 8.46
N GLU A 169 15.60 -6.20 9.73
CA GLU A 169 15.33 -7.10 10.85
C GLU A 169 13.89 -7.64 10.79
N TYR A 170 12.92 -6.78 10.47
CA TYR A 170 11.53 -7.17 10.29
C TYR A 170 11.32 -8.02 9.03
N VAL A 171 12.06 -7.74 7.95
CA VAL A 171 12.07 -8.60 6.76
C VAL A 171 12.55 -10.01 7.14
N SER A 172 13.66 -10.12 7.87
CA SER A 172 14.23 -11.41 8.28
C SER A 172 13.27 -12.19 9.19
N LEU A 173 12.69 -11.54 10.21
CA LEU A 173 11.71 -12.17 11.08
C LEU A 173 10.46 -12.61 10.29
N GLY A 174 9.95 -11.76 9.40
CA GLY A 174 8.78 -12.06 8.57
C GLY A 174 8.98 -13.28 7.67
N ALA A 175 10.14 -13.38 7.02
CA ALA A 175 10.48 -14.52 6.18
C ALA A 175 10.48 -15.84 6.99
N GLN A 176 11.11 -15.84 8.17
CA GLN A 176 11.12 -17.01 9.06
C GLN A 176 9.71 -17.43 9.51
N LEU A 177 8.82 -16.46 9.75
CA LEU A 177 7.43 -16.75 10.12
C LEU A 177 6.65 -17.41 8.98
N MET A 178 6.87 -16.97 7.74
CA MET A 178 6.22 -17.54 6.55
C MET A 178 6.71 -18.97 6.28
N GLU A 179 8.03 -19.18 6.28
CA GLU A 179 8.65 -20.51 6.09
C GLU A 179 8.12 -21.53 7.09
N ARG A 180 8.10 -21.19 8.38
CA ARG A 180 7.57 -22.08 9.43
C ARG A 180 6.09 -22.41 9.26
N THR A 181 5.31 -21.47 8.72
CA THR A 181 3.88 -21.69 8.46
C THR A 181 3.67 -22.65 7.29
N GLU A 182 4.50 -22.56 6.24
CA GLU A 182 4.47 -23.50 5.12
C GLU A 182 4.87 -24.91 5.53
N GLU A 183 5.87 -25.07 6.39
CA GLU A 183 6.28 -26.37 6.94
C GLU A 183 5.17 -27.02 7.76
N ASN A 184 4.53 -26.27 8.66
CA ASN A 184 3.43 -26.77 9.49
C ASN A 184 2.16 -27.10 8.68
N SER A 185 1.98 -26.48 7.51
CA SER A 185 0.83 -26.72 6.62
C SER A 185 0.99 -27.97 5.73
N LYS A 186 2.17 -28.61 5.74
CA LYS A 186 2.48 -29.84 4.99
C LYS A 186 2.29 -31.12 5.82
N ILE A 187 1.78 -31.01 7.06
CA ILE A 187 1.45 -32.13 7.97
C ILE A 187 -0.06 -32.34 7.95
#